data_AF-A0A957ZLG5-F1
#
_entry.id   AF-A0A957ZLG5-F1
#
_cell.length_a   1.000
_cell.length_b   1.000
_cell.length_c   1.000
_cell.angle_alpha   90.00
_cell.angle_beta   90.00
_cell.angle_gamma   90.00
#
_symmetry.space_group_name_H-M   'P 1'
#
loop_
_entity.id
_entity.type
_entity.pdbx_description
1 polymer ?
#
loop_
_entity_poly.entity_id
_entity_poly.type
_entity_poly.pdbx_seq_one_letter_code
_entity_poly.pdbx_strand_id
1 'polypeptide(L)' 'MGGDPAQALPAAAAVEILHNFSLVHDDIEDGDETRRHRPTVWKLWGVPQAINAGDAMFALA' A
#
# COMPACT_ATOMS: atom_id res chain seq x y z
N MET A 1 14.38 18.77 15.07
CA MET A 1 13.13 19.58 14.96
C MET A 1 12.28 19.57 16.24
N GLY A 2 12.40 18.62 17.18
CA GLY A 2 11.83 18.74 18.54
C GLY A 2 10.29 18.78 18.66
N GLY A 3 9.56 18.55 17.57
CA GLY A 3 8.10 18.53 17.56
C GLY A 3 7.52 17.24 18.16
N ASP A 4 6.25 17.31 18.56
CA ASP A 4 5.49 16.19 19.10
C ASP A 4 5.20 15.14 17.99
N PRO A 5 5.68 13.89 18.10
CA PRO A 5 5.40 12.84 17.14
C PRO A 5 3.91 12.59 16.89
N ALA A 6 3.05 12.83 17.88
CA ALA A 6 1.61 12.63 17.73
C ALA A 6 1.01 13.56 16.65
N GLN A 7 1.60 14.75 16.47
CA GLN A 7 1.16 15.71 15.44
C GLN A 7 1.60 15.29 14.03
N ALA A 8 2.69 14.53 13.91
CA ALA A 8 3.18 14.02 12.63
C ALA A 8 2.45 12.75 12.17
N LEU A 9 1.74 12.07 13.07
CA LEU A 9 1.15 10.76 12.82
C LEU A 9 0.18 10.73 11.62
N PRO A 10 -0.73 11.70 11.42
CA PRO A 10 -1.60 11.69 10.24
C PRO A 10 -0.82 11.78 8.92
N ALA A 11 0.20 12.64 8.86
CA ALA A 11 1.03 12.79 7.66
C ALA A 11 1.89 11.53 7.43
N ALA A 12 2.44 10.93 8.49
CA ALA A 12 3.18 9.68 8.40
C ALA A 12 2.29 8.53 7.91
N ALA A 13 1.04 8.46 8.38
CA ALA A 13 0.07 7.48 7.94
C ALA A 13 -0.30 7.67 6.46
N ALA A 14 -0.53 8.91 6.00
CA ALA A 14 -0.79 9.20 4.59
C ALA A 14 0.37 8.75 3.69
N VAL A 15 1.61 9.03 4.08
CA VAL A 15 2.81 8.59 3.35
C VAL A 15 2.91 7.06 3.32
N GLU A 16 2.63 6.38 4.42
CA GLU A 16 2.67 4.91 4.47
C GLU A 16 1.55 4.27 3.64
N ILE A 17 0.33 4.85 3.63
CA ILE A 17 -0.77 4.41 2.76
C ILE A 17 -0.37 4.60 1.29
N LEU A 18 0.19 5.77 0.95
CA LEU A 18 0.66 6.04 -0.40
C LEU A 18 1.77 5.06 -0.81
N HIS A 19 2.73 4.79 0.07
CA HIS A 19 3.78 3.82 -0.20
C HIS A 19 3.22 2.42 -0.47
N ASN A 20 2.25 1.96 0.33
CA ASN A 20 1.68 0.63 0.14
C ASN A 20 0.72 0.55 -1.07
N PHE A 21 0.08 1.65 -1.49
CA PHE A 21 -0.69 1.64 -2.74
C PHE A 21 0.22 1.22 -3.90
N SER A 22 1.40 1.84 -4.01
CA SER A 22 2.31 1.58 -5.12
C SER A 22 2.74 0.12 -5.10
N LEU A 23 3.11 -0.43 -3.93
CA LEU A 23 3.51 -1.82 -3.81
C LEU A 23 2.41 -2.82 -4.23
N VAL A 24 1.14 -2.54 -3.96
CA VAL A 24 0.03 -3.41 -4.37
C VAL A 24 -0.14 -3.45 -5.88
N HIS A 25 0.03 -2.30 -6.55
CA HIS A 25 -0.02 -2.21 -8.01
C HIS A 25 1.26 -2.78 -8.64
N ASP A 26 2.44 -2.44 -8.12
CA ASP A 26 3.74 -2.96 -8.56
C ASP A 26 3.78 -4.49 -8.48
N ASP A 27 3.23 -5.10 -7.43
CA ASP A 27 3.15 -6.57 -7.32
C ASP A 27 2.44 -7.21 -8.52
N ILE A 28 1.46 -6.53 -9.11
CA ILE A 28 0.73 -6.98 -10.31
C ILE A 28 1.57 -6.73 -11.56
N GLU A 29 2.15 -5.55 -11.68
CA GLU A 29 2.95 -5.14 -12.85
C GLU A 29 4.20 -6.00 -13.01
N ASP A 30 4.88 -6.30 -11.90
CA ASP A 30 6.10 -7.12 -11.85
C ASP A 30 5.81 -8.63 -11.83
N GLY A 31 4.56 -9.02 -11.56
CA GLY A 31 4.17 -10.42 -11.42
C GLY A 31 4.68 -11.08 -10.12
N ASP A 32 4.97 -10.28 -9.10
CA ASP A 32 5.42 -10.76 -7.80
C ASP A 32 4.31 -11.50 -7.05
N GLU A 33 4.45 -12.81 -6.89
CA GLU A 33 3.47 -13.61 -6.15
C GLU A 33 3.64 -13.52 -4.62
N THR A 34 4.81 -13.08 -4.15
CA THR A 34 5.12 -12.95 -2.72
C THR A 34 5.86 -11.67 -2.38
N ARG A 35 5.48 -11.02 -1.28
CA ARG A 35 6.18 -9.87 -0.71
C ARG A 35 6.44 -10.10 0.76
N ARG A 36 7.69 -9.88 1.19
CA ARG A 36 8.14 -10.09 2.59
C ARG A 36 7.72 -11.47 3.14
N HIS A 37 7.95 -12.51 2.33
CA HIS A 37 7.62 -13.92 2.63
C HIS A 37 6.12 -14.24 2.81
N ARG A 38 5.23 -13.37 2.32
CA ARG A 38 3.77 -13.58 2.34
C ARG A 38 3.21 -13.46 0.92
N PRO A 39 2.11 -14.16 0.58
CA PRO A 39 1.44 -13.95 -0.70
C PRO A 39 1.03 -12.49 -0.89
N THR A 40 1.18 -11.96 -2.10
CA THR A 40 0.73 -10.61 -2.47
C THR A 40 -0.79 -10.51 -2.55
N VAL A 41 -1.33 -9.30 -2.52
CA VAL A 41 -2.79 -9.07 -2.49
C VAL A 41 -3.46 -9.69 -3.72
N TRP A 42 -2.87 -9.53 -4.90
CA TRP A 42 -3.42 -10.09 -6.14
C TRP A 42 -3.31 -11.61 -6.18
N LYS A 43 -2.29 -12.20 -5.54
CA LYS A 43 -2.17 -13.66 -5.42
C LYS A 43 -3.24 -14.25 -4.51
N LEU A 44 -3.65 -13.52 -3.48
CA LEU A 44 -4.68 -13.95 -2.53
C LEU A 44 -6.10 -13.76 -3.08
N TRP A 45 -6.35 -12.62 -3.72
CA TRP A 45 -7.72 -12.15 -4.01
C TRP A 45 -8.01 -11.95 -5.49
N GLY A 46 -6.99 -12.09 -6.35
CA GLY A 46 -7.08 -11.79 -7.78
C GLY A 46 -6.72 -10.35 -8.12
N VAL A 47 -6.35 -10.15 -9.39
CA VAL A 47 -5.97 -8.85 -9.95
C VAL A 47 -7.05 -7.77 -9.77
N PRO A 48 -8.35 -8.02 -10.06
CA PRO A 48 -9.36 -6.95 -9.98
C PRO A 48 -9.53 -6.39 -8.57
N GLN A 49 -9.51 -7.24 -7.54
CA GLN A 49 -9.62 -6.84 -6.15
C GLN A 49 -8.38 -6.08 -5.68
N ALA A 50 -7.19 -6.50 -6.11
CA ALA A 50 -5.95 -5.82 -5.77
C ALA A 50 -5.86 -4.42 -6.40
N ILE A 51 -6.32 -4.25 -7.64
CA ILE A 51 -6.44 -2.93 -8.28
C ILE A 51 -7.36 -2.02 -7.47
N ASN A 52 -8.59 -2.48 -7.17
CA ASN A 52 -9.55 -1.70 -6.38
C ASN A 52 -9.02 -1.33 -4.98
N ALA A 53 -8.27 -2.25 -4.35
CA ALA A 53 -7.64 -1.99 -3.06
C ALA A 53 -6.56 -0.89 -3.17
N GLY A 54 -5.67 -0.99 -4.16
CA GLY A 54 -4.65 0.04 -4.41
C GLY A 54 -5.25 1.40 -4.75
N ASP A 55 -6.31 1.44 -5.58
CA ASP A 55 -7.01 2.69 -5.93
C ASP A 55 -7.66 3.34 -4.70
N ALA A 56 -8.28 2.54 -3.83
CA ALA A 56 -8.86 3.02 -2.58
C ALA A 56 -7.79 3.56 -1.62
N MET A 57 -6.62 2.94 -1.56
CA MET A 57 -5.48 3.43 -0.77
C MET A 57 -4.96 4.75 -1.33
N PHE A 58 -4.79 4.88 -2.65
CA PHE A 58 -4.39 6.13 -3.29
C PHE A 58 -5.38 7.27 -3.03
N ALA A 59 -6.69 7.00 -3.09
CA ALA A 59 -7.72 8.01 -2.83
C ALA A 59 -7.82 8.43 -1.35
N LEU A 60 -7.33 7.60 -0.42
CA LEU A 60 -7.37 7.88 1.02
C LEU A 60 -6.15 8.67 1.52
N ALA A 61 -5.00 8.51 0.85
CA ALA A 61 -3.75 9.16 1.19
C ALA A 61 -3.80 10.69 0.94
#